data_AF-A0A517TJE0-F1
#
_entry.id   AF-A0A517TJE0-F1
#
_cell.length_a   1.000
_cell.length_b   1.000
_cell.length_c   1.000
_cell.angle_alpha   90.00
_cell.angle_beta   90.00
_cell.angle_gamma   90.00
#
_symmetry.space_group_name_H-M   'P 1'
#
loop_
_entity.id
_entity.type
_entity.pdbx_description
1 polymer ?
#
loop_
_entity_poly.entity_id
_entity_poly.type
_entity_poly.pdbx_seq_one_letter_code
_entity_poly.pdbx_strand_id
1 'polypeptide(L)'
;MKTKHALLIGALAAALCPALVNAATLYASGQLLVPGDPQIPPGQPGHDDSRENYLFEIDSTTGDATPISPVTTGLPGALGGTADGTLWGWASNGLQVVDPSTGTTTPSGPVTEFFATGFDVTASGVGYGITLGDDQLFRVDLSTGVASAVGSAGAVNAALATAGAVDPDAFIISFGSVGDSLYGIDLGTNSLIEIEPATGDASVVGVLGAVDGVGAGIFSGYAGLTGVDEDSDGVHESLFGVVNFINPGGPVGSVRLGGIARFDLSDGSWDLVGLNDNVIFFGLASAPVPEPTSCLIAACLASPIAFRLRQPRTTPNHKEWL
;
A
#
# COMPACT_ATOMS: atom_id res chain seq x y z
N MET A 1 -14.89 68.83 13.70
CA MET A 1 -13.85 67.86 14.12
C MET A 1 -14.05 66.60 13.29
N LYS A 2 -13.04 66.23 12.51
CA LYS A 2 -13.03 65.06 11.62
C LYS A 2 -12.58 63.84 12.43
N THR A 3 -13.46 62.87 12.68
CA THR A 3 -13.08 61.55 13.17
C THR A 3 -12.78 60.64 11.99
N LYS A 4 -11.63 59.98 12.09
CA LYS A 4 -10.90 59.28 11.03
C LYS A 4 -10.43 57.98 11.69
N HIS A 5 -10.55 56.85 10.97
CA HIS A 5 -9.99 55.52 11.27
C HIS A 5 -10.79 54.68 12.29
N ALA A 6 -10.97 53.37 12.15
CA ALA A 6 -10.32 52.39 11.28
C ALA A 6 -11.31 51.28 10.91
N LEU A 7 -11.43 50.99 9.62
CA LEU A 7 -11.99 49.75 9.13
C LEU A 7 -10.94 48.68 9.42
N LEU A 8 -11.12 47.91 10.50
CA LEU A 8 -10.32 46.74 10.79
C LEU A 8 -10.71 45.68 9.77
N ILE A 9 -10.11 45.75 8.58
CA ILE A 9 -10.03 44.60 7.68
C ILE A 9 -9.20 43.59 8.47
N GLY A 10 -9.89 42.68 9.14
CA GLY A 10 -9.30 41.46 9.65
C GLY A 10 -8.71 40.77 8.44
N ALA A 11 -7.42 40.98 8.23
CA ALA A 11 -6.57 40.06 7.53
C ALA A 11 -6.70 38.75 8.31
N LEU A 12 -7.69 37.94 7.92
CA LEU A 12 -7.58 36.52 7.99
C LEU A 12 -6.40 36.24 7.07
N ALA A 13 -5.20 36.32 7.64
CA ALA A 13 -4.09 35.52 7.19
C ALA A 13 -4.69 34.11 7.16
N ALA A 14 -5.15 33.69 5.98
CA ALA A 14 -5.07 32.31 5.60
C ALA A 14 -3.60 31.98 5.87
N ALA A 15 -3.37 31.45 7.08
CA ALA A 15 -2.15 30.76 7.39
C ALA A 15 -2.09 29.74 6.26
N LEU A 16 -1.22 30.02 5.30
CA LEU A 16 -0.64 29.03 4.43
C LEU A 16 -0.01 28.04 5.40
N CYS A 17 -0.82 27.14 5.96
CA CYS A 17 -0.34 25.84 6.36
C CYS A 17 0.35 25.38 5.08
N PRO A 18 1.69 25.23 5.05
CA PRO A 18 2.24 24.34 4.04
C PRO A 18 1.40 23.07 4.19
N ALA A 19 0.75 22.65 3.11
CA ALA A 19 0.13 21.34 3.08
C ALA A 19 1.24 20.41 3.58
N LEU A 20 1.05 19.88 4.79
CA LEU A 20 1.89 18.80 5.26
C LEU A 20 1.58 17.72 4.25
N VAL A 21 2.49 17.54 3.29
CA VAL A 21 2.49 16.39 2.40
C VAL A 21 2.57 15.22 3.36
N ASN A 22 1.42 14.66 3.67
CA ASN A 22 1.34 13.58 4.62
C ASN A 22 1.76 12.38 3.80
N ALA A 23 3.01 11.96 3.96
CA ALA A 23 3.54 10.82 3.26
C ALA A 23 2.55 9.65 3.48
N ALA A 24 2.06 9.07 2.39
CA ALA A 24 1.20 7.91 2.48
C ALA A 24 1.92 6.82 3.26
N THR A 25 1.20 6.16 4.17
CA THR A 25 1.77 5.08 4.97
C THR A 25 1.67 3.78 4.20
N LEU A 26 2.81 3.15 3.97
CA LEU A 26 2.88 1.83 3.35
C LEU A 26 2.96 0.76 4.44
N TYR A 27 2.33 -0.37 4.18
CA TYR A 27 2.38 -1.56 5.01
C TYR A 27 2.94 -2.72 4.21
N ALA A 28 3.83 -3.49 4.82
CA ALA A 28 4.32 -4.72 4.23
C ALA A 28 4.23 -5.89 5.20
N SER A 29 3.87 -7.06 4.70
CA SER A 29 4.15 -8.31 5.41
C SER A 29 5.59 -8.69 5.13
N GLY A 30 6.33 -9.13 6.14
CA GLY A 30 7.74 -9.44 5.95
C GLY A 30 8.34 -10.31 7.03
N GLN A 31 9.59 -10.67 6.81
CA GLN A 31 10.45 -11.36 7.76
C GLN A 31 11.61 -10.46 8.15
N LEU A 32 11.79 -10.26 9.45
CA LEU A 32 13.06 -9.83 10.00
C LEU A 32 13.93 -11.06 10.22
N LEU A 33 15.12 -11.04 9.66
CA LEU A 33 16.15 -12.05 9.85
C LEU A 33 17.07 -11.59 10.97
N VAL A 34 17.23 -12.44 11.97
CA VAL A 34 18.27 -12.25 12.98
C VAL A 34 19.42 -13.17 12.57
N PRO A 35 20.56 -12.61 12.13
CA PRO A 35 21.69 -13.42 11.70
C PRO A 35 22.09 -14.41 12.78
N GLY A 36 22.32 -15.66 12.39
CA GLY A 36 22.95 -16.64 13.27
C GLY A 36 24.37 -16.24 13.65
N ASP A 37 24.93 -16.86 14.68
CA ASP A 37 26.34 -16.70 15.04
C ASP A 37 27.22 -17.39 13.97
N PRO A 38 28.01 -16.63 13.19
CA PRO A 38 28.83 -17.19 12.13
C PRO A 38 29.99 -18.06 12.64
N GLN A 39 30.25 -18.07 13.96
CA GLN A 39 31.23 -18.95 14.59
C GLN A 39 30.67 -20.35 14.88
N ILE A 40 29.35 -20.52 14.85
CA ILE A 40 28.72 -21.82 15.02
C ILE A 40 28.81 -22.59 13.68
N PRO A 41 29.16 -23.89 13.65
CA PRO A 41 29.22 -24.64 12.40
C PRO A 41 27.84 -24.75 11.69
N PRO A 42 27.80 -24.76 10.33
CA PRO A 42 26.56 -25.00 9.59
C PRO A 42 25.78 -26.22 10.06
N GLY A 43 24.46 -26.05 10.24
CA GLY A 43 23.55 -27.10 10.70
C GLY A 43 23.52 -27.31 12.22
N GLN A 44 24.23 -26.49 13.00
CA GLN A 44 24.08 -26.44 14.46
C GLN A 44 23.08 -25.34 14.86
N PRO A 45 22.31 -25.52 15.95
CA PRO A 45 21.41 -24.48 16.45
C PRO A 45 22.15 -23.16 16.68
N GLY A 46 21.62 -22.08 16.11
CA GLY A 46 22.21 -20.74 16.21
C GLY A 46 23.17 -20.38 15.08
N HIS A 47 23.53 -21.29 14.17
CA HIS A 47 24.23 -20.90 12.92
C HIS A 47 23.28 -20.29 11.89
N ASP A 48 22.08 -20.86 11.75
CA ASP A 48 21.12 -20.41 10.75
C ASP A 48 20.33 -19.20 11.26
N ASP A 49 20.02 -18.27 10.35
CA ASP A 49 19.20 -17.11 10.67
C ASP A 49 17.87 -17.53 11.28
N SER A 50 17.51 -16.93 12.41
CA SER A 50 16.13 -17.01 12.89
C SER A 50 15.28 -16.01 12.11
N ARG A 51 14.03 -16.39 11.83
CA ARG A 51 13.10 -15.57 11.05
C ARG A 51 11.86 -15.26 11.88
N GLU A 52 11.56 -13.99 12.00
CA GLU A 52 10.41 -13.50 12.71
C GLU A 52 9.51 -12.74 11.73
N ASN A 53 8.23 -13.10 11.64
CA ASN A 53 7.32 -12.40 10.75
C ASN A 53 6.70 -11.19 11.47
N TYR A 54 6.60 -10.09 10.75
CA TYR A 54 6.01 -8.84 11.23
C TYR A 54 5.15 -8.20 10.13
N LEU A 55 4.20 -7.38 10.55
CA LEU A 55 3.76 -6.23 9.74
C LEU A 55 4.77 -5.11 9.95
N PHE A 56 5.19 -4.51 8.85
CA PHE A 56 6.02 -3.33 8.81
C PHE A 56 5.19 -2.14 8.38
N GLU A 57 5.40 -1.01 9.02
CA GLU A 57 5.08 0.31 8.49
C GLU A 57 6.31 0.83 7.75
N ILE A 58 6.10 1.42 6.58
CA ILE A 58 7.16 1.93 5.71
C ILE A 58 6.86 3.39 5.39
N ASP A 59 7.85 4.24 5.62
CA ASP A 59 7.84 5.63 5.18
C ASP A 59 8.03 5.67 3.65
N SER A 60 7.03 6.15 2.92
CA SER A 60 7.05 6.18 1.45
C SER A 60 8.09 7.13 0.85
N THR A 61 8.67 8.04 1.63
CA THR A 61 9.69 8.99 1.16
C THR A 61 11.10 8.41 1.30
N THR A 62 11.36 7.66 2.36
CA THR A 62 12.68 7.13 2.70
C THR A 62 12.81 5.63 2.46
N GLY A 63 11.69 4.90 2.39
CA GLY A 63 11.63 3.45 2.31
C GLY A 63 12.04 2.73 3.61
N ASP A 64 12.22 3.48 4.70
CA ASP A 64 12.58 2.93 6.01
C ASP A 64 11.40 2.15 6.59
N ALA A 65 11.63 0.88 6.95
CA ALA A 65 10.62 -0.02 7.49
C ALA A 65 10.77 -0.20 9.00
N THR A 66 9.66 -0.08 9.72
CA THR A 66 9.57 -0.30 11.17
C THR A 66 8.55 -1.40 11.47
N PRO A 67 8.90 -2.46 12.22
CA PRO A 67 7.92 -3.43 12.69
C PRO A 67 6.85 -2.75 13.57
N ILE A 68 5.58 -2.97 13.27
CA ILE A 68 4.44 -2.39 14.01
C ILE A 68 3.56 -3.43 14.71
N SER A 69 3.72 -4.71 14.37
CA SER A 69 3.07 -5.81 15.08
C SER A 69 4.03 -6.50 16.06
N PRO A 70 3.53 -7.30 17.02
CA PRO A 70 4.30 -8.37 17.62
C PRO A 70 4.77 -9.39 16.57
N VAL A 71 5.72 -10.26 16.94
CA VAL A 71 6.07 -11.44 16.13
C VAL A 71 4.81 -12.27 15.89
N THR A 72 4.55 -12.57 14.62
CA THR A 72 3.33 -13.29 14.20
C THR A 72 3.67 -14.45 13.24
N THR A 73 2.65 -15.24 12.91
CA THR A 73 2.73 -16.34 11.96
C THR A 73 1.53 -16.30 11.02
N GLY A 74 1.74 -16.64 9.75
CA GLY A 74 0.63 -16.78 8.79
C GLY A 74 0.15 -15.47 8.19
N LEU A 75 1.03 -14.47 8.08
CA LEU A 75 0.72 -13.24 7.35
C LEU A 75 0.49 -13.53 5.86
N PRO A 76 -0.47 -12.86 5.22
CA PRO A 76 -0.71 -12.97 3.78
C PRO A 76 0.52 -12.52 2.97
N GLY A 77 0.80 -13.24 1.89
CA GLY A 77 1.88 -12.91 0.95
C GLY A 77 1.52 -11.81 -0.03
N ALA A 78 0.22 -11.52 -0.18
CA ALA A 78 -0.30 -10.38 -0.94
C ALA A 78 -1.23 -9.57 -0.03
N LEU A 79 -1.13 -8.25 -0.13
CA LEU A 79 -1.88 -7.29 0.68
C LEU A 79 -2.57 -6.28 -0.24
N GLY A 80 -3.65 -5.68 0.25
CA GLY A 80 -4.29 -4.53 -0.38
C GLY A 80 -4.92 -3.67 0.69
N GLY A 81 -4.88 -2.36 0.56
CA GLY A 81 -5.45 -1.43 1.52
C GLY A 81 -6.67 -0.70 0.97
N THR A 82 -7.46 -0.14 1.86
CA THR A 82 -8.64 0.67 1.52
C THR A 82 -8.55 2.03 2.18
N ALA A 83 -9.26 3.02 1.63
CA ALA A 83 -9.25 4.40 2.13
C ALA A 83 -9.70 4.56 3.59
N ASP A 84 -10.40 3.57 4.17
CA ASP A 84 -10.77 3.59 5.59
C ASP A 84 -9.66 3.03 6.52
N GLY A 85 -8.51 2.65 5.96
CA GLY A 85 -7.38 2.06 6.67
C GLY A 85 -7.47 0.55 6.86
N THR A 86 -8.49 -0.13 6.33
CA THR A 86 -8.57 -1.59 6.43
C THR A 86 -7.52 -2.23 5.53
N LEU A 87 -6.67 -3.08 6.14
CA LEU A 87 -5.76 -3.97 5.42
C LEU A 87 -6.45 -5.30 5.10
N TRP A 88 -6.45 -5.62 3.83
CA TRP A 88 -6.85 -6.90 3.28
C TRP A 88 -5.61 -7.71 2.92
N GLY A 89 -5.74 -9.03 2.97
CA GLY A 89 -4.69 -9.91 2.50
C GLY A 89 -5.23 -11.20 1.92
N TRP A 90 -4.48 -11.72 0.95
CA TRP A 90 -4.76 -12.98 0.32
C TRP A 90 -3.81 -14.07 0.83
N ALA A 91 -4.38 -15.11 1.43
CA ALA A 91 -3.63 -16.27 1.90
C ALA A 91 -4.19 -17.56 1.27
N SER A 92 -3.49 -18.68 1.47
CA SER A 92 -3.87 -19.98 0.91
C SER A 92 -5.27 -20.47 1.34
N ASN A 93 -5.83 -19.92 2.42
CA ASN A 93 -7.15 -20.22 2.95
C ASN A 93 -8.20 -19.13 2.64
N GLY A 94 -7.88 -18.17 1.76
CA GLY A 94 -8.79 -17.16 1.25
C GLY A 94 -8.50 -15.74 1.72
N LEU A 95 -9.51 -14.88 1.58
CA LEU A 95 -9.46 -13.45 1.89
C LEU A 95 -9.54 -13.19 3.40
N GLN A 96 -8.63 -12.37 3.89
CA GLN A 96 -8.50 -12.03 5.30
C GLN A 96 -8.43 -10.52 5.50
N VAL A 97 -8.97 -10.06 6.64
CA VAL A 97 -8.68 -8.74 7.18
C VAL A 97 -7.50 -8.87 8.14
N VAL A 98 -6.52 -7.97 8.03
CA VAL A 98 -5.32 -7.94 8.86
C VAL A 98 -5.41 -6.76 9.83
N ASP A 99 -5.26 -7.02 11.12
CA ASP A 99 -5.09 -5.97 12.11
C ASP A 99 -3.61 -5.52 12.11
N PRO A 100 -3.28 -4.29 11.68
CA PRO A 100 -1.90 -3.83 11.57
C PRO A 100 -1.17 -3.78 12.92
N SER A 101 -1.90 -3.56 14.03
CA SER A 101 -1.30 -3.41 15.35
C SER A 101 -0.93 -4.73 16.01
N THR A 102 -1.61 -5.82 15.62
CA THR A 102 -1.39 -7.14 16.21
C THR A 102 -0.85 -8.16 15.20
N GLY A 103 -0.94 -7.89 13.90
CA GLY A 103 -0.68 -8.86 12.85
C GLY A 103 -1.66 -10.03 12.85
N THR A 104 -2.78 -9.91 13.58
CA THR A 104 -3.83 -10.94 13.62
C THR A 104 -4.63 -10.90 12.33
N THR A 105 -4.92 -12.07 11.78
CA THR A 105 -5.75 -12.18 10.58
C THR A 105 -7.12 -12.78 10.91
N THR A 106 -8.17 -12.20 10.34
CA THR A 106 -9.54 -12.67 10.48
C THR A 106 -10.10 -12.99 9.10
N PRO A 107 -10.59 -14.21 8.84
CA PRO A 107 -11.22 -14.54 7.57
C PRO A 107 -12.46 -13.64 7.34
N SER A 108 -12.57 -13.05 6.14
CA SER A 108 -13.76 -12.26 5.75
C SER A 108 -14.84 -13.15 5.12
N GLY A 109 -14.42 -14.22 4.44
CA GLY A 109 -15.31 -15.22 3.83
C GLY A 109 -14.50 -16.34 3.18
N PRO A 110 -15.08 -17.53 2.95
CA PRO A 110 -14.40 -18.59 2.23
C PRO A 110 -14.28 -18.21 0.75
N VAL A 111 -13.05 -18.08 0.25
CA VAL A 111 -12.81 -18.04 -1.19
C VAL A 111 -12.76 -19.49 -1.66
N THR A 112 -13.77 -19.95 -2.38
CA THR A 112 -13.91 -21.37 -2.75
C THR A 112 -13.51 -21.69 -4.18
N GLU A 113 -13.22 -20.70 -5.02
CA GLU A 113 -13.26 -20.91 -6.48
C GLU A 113 -11.97 -20.59 -7.24
N PHE A 114 -10.97 -19.90 -6.65
CA PHE A 114 -9.67 -19.69 -7.31
C PHE A 114 -8.52 -19.45 -6.33
N PHE A 115 -7.29 -19.63 -6.81
CA PHE A 115 -6.05 -19.33 -6.09
C PHE A 115 -5.36 -18.15 -6.77
N ALA A 116 -5.36 -16.99 -6.11
CA ALA A 116 -4.62 -15.83 -6.59
C ALA A 116 -3.14 -15.93 -6.21
N THR A 117 -2.25 -15.53 -7.13
CA THR A 117 -0.82 -15.31 -6.85
C THR A 117 -0.50 -13.85 -6.57
N GLY A 118 -1.25 -12.92 -7.13
CA GLY A 118 -1.23 -11.50 -6.79
C GLY A 118 -2.62 -11.02 -6.40
N PHE A 119 -2.69 -10.05 -5.49
CA PHE A 119 -3.94 -9.44 -5.01
C PHE A 119 -3.69 -7.98 -4.65
N ASP A 120 -4.64 -7.10 -4.98
CA ASP A 120 -4.68 -5.71 -4.55
C ASP A 120 -6.13 -5.25 -4.37
N VAL A 121 -6.31 -4.12 -3.69
CA VAL A 121 -7.58 -3.41 -3.57
C VAL A 121 -7.42 -2.01 -4.14
N THR A 122 -8.29 -1.64 -5.08
CA THR A 122 -8.27 -0.30 -5.68
C THR A 122 -8.63 0.77 -4.66
N ALA A 123 -8.29 2.04 -4.94
CA ALA A 123 -8.69 3.18 -4.11
C ALA A 123 -10.23 3.25 -3.90
N SER A 124 -11.00 2.77 -4.87
CA SER A 124 -12.47 2.64 -4.81
C SER A 124 -12.98 1.44 -3.99
N GLY A 125 -12.09 0.65 -3.39
CA GLY A 125 -12.42 -0.48 -2.51
C GLY A 125 -12.81 -1.76 -3.25
N VAL A 126 -12.37 -1.93 -4.51
CA VAL A 126 -12.65 -3.14 -5.29
C VAL A 126 -11.42 -4.05 -5.25
N GLY A 127 -11.61 -5.30 -4.80
CA GLY A 127 -10.55 -6.30 -4.79
C GLY A 127 -10.33 -6.91 -6.17
N TYR A 128 -9.07 -7.15 -6.53
CA TYR A 128 -8.68 -7.89 -7.72
C TYR A 128 -7.61 -8.92 -7.39
N GLY A 129 -7.64 -10.05 -8.08
CA GLY A 129 -6.60 -11.07 -8.01
C GLY A 129 -6.35 -11.71 -9.36
N ILE A 130 -5.15 -12.24 -9.54
CA ILE A 130 -4.72 -12.92 -10.77
C ILE A 130 -4.26 -14.33 -10.45
N THR A 131 -4.64 -15.30 -11.30
CA THR A 131 -4.27 -16.71 -11.15
C THR A 131 -2.89 -17.04 -11.71
N LEU A 132 -2.30 -18.12 -11.18
CA LEU A 132 -1.08 -18.70 -11.72
C LEU A 132 -1.35 -19.49 -13.01
N GLY A 133 -0.56 -19.21 -14.05
CA GLY A 133 -0.42 -20.07 -15.23
C GLY A 133 -1.41 -19.80 -16.37
N ASP A 134 -2.61 -19.32 -16.08
CA ASP A 134 -3.55 -18.84 -17.10
C ASP A 134 -3.81 -17.33 -17.03
N ASP A 135 -3.19 -16.62 -16.08
CA ASP A 135 -3.22 -15.16 -15.91
C ASP A 135 -4.64 -14.58 -15.93
N GLN A 136 -5.63 -15.35 -15.49
CA GLN A 136 -7.01 -14.91 -15.48
C GLN A 136 -7.19 -13.87 -14.37
N LEU A 137 -7.63 -12.67 -14.75
CA LEU A 137 -8.03 -11.63 -13.80
C LEU A 137 -9.38 -12.01 -13.17
N PHE A 138 -9.49 -11.82 -11.86
CA PHE A 138 -10.72 -11.93 -11.10
C PHE A 138 -10.99 -10.63 -10.35
N ARG A 139 -12.25 -10.19 -10.40
CA ARG A 139 -12.78 -9.20 -9.48
C ARG A 139 -13.31 -9.92 -8.24
N VAL A 140 -12.96 -9.45 -7.05
CA VAL A 140 -13.29 -10.04 -5.76
C VAL A 140 -14.21 -9.10 -4.97
N ASP A 141 -15.34 -9.62 -4.51
CA ASP A 141 -16.18 -8.95 -3.51
C ASP A 141 -15.57 -9.15 -2.12
N LEU A 142 -15.06 -8.08 -1.52
CA LEU A 142 -14.38 -8.13 -0.22
C LEU A 142 -15.30 -8.52 0.94
N SER A 143 -16.62 -8.32 0.80
CA SER A 143 -17.60 -8.63 1.84
C SER A 143 -18.02 -10.10 1.85
N THR A 144 -17.96 -10.76 0.70
CA THR A 144 -18.42 -12.16 0.54
C THR A 144 -17.31 -13.13 0.19
N GLY A 145 -16.16 -12.64 -0.30
CA GLY A 145 -15.08 -13.45 -0.87
C GLY A 145 -15.42 -14.05 -2.25
N VAL A 146 -16.59 -13.73 -2.82
CA VAL A 146 -17.00 -14.22 -4.14
C VAL A 146 -16.18 -13.53 -5.21
N ALA A 147 -15.71 -14.31 -6.18
CA ALA A 147 -14.90 -13.80 -7.28
C ALA A 147 -15.57 -14.08 -8.62
N SER A 148 -15.37 -13.17 -9.58
CA SER A 148 -15.86 -13.30 -10.94
C SER A 148 -14.72 -12.99 -11.91
N ALA A 149 -14.52 -13.86 -12.90
CA ALA A 149 -13.54 -13.65 -13.96
C ALA A 149 -13.84 -12.36 -14.73
N VAL A 150 -12.79 -11.64 -15.09
CA VAL A 150 -12.81 -10.44 -15.92
C VAL A 150 -11.92 -10.67 -17.13
N GLY A 151 -12.44 -10.42 -18.33
CA GLY A 151 -11.70 -10.65 -19.57
C GLY A 151 -11.43 -12.12 -19.85
N SER A 152 -10.37 -12.38 -20.61
CA SER A 152 -9.97 -13.73 -21.02
C SER A 152 -8.67 -14.17 -20.35
N ALA A 153 -8.63 -15.42 -19.92
CA ALA A 153 -7.38 -16.11 -19.57
C ALA A 153 -6.34 -15.97 -20.70
N GLY A 154 -5.08 -15.77 -20.33
CA GLY A 154 -3.95 -15.61 -21.23
C GLY A 154 -3.81 -14.21 -21.84
N ALA A 155 -4.58 -13.22 -21.39
CA ALA A 155 -4.44 -11.84 -21.86
C ALA A 155 -3.02 -11.30 -21.65
N VAL A 156 -2.41 -11.59 -20.50
CA VAL A 156 -1.02 -11.21 -20.19
C VAL A 156 -0.04 -11.88 -21.17
N ASN A 157 -0.14 -13.20 -21.36
CA ASN A 157 0.69 -13.91 -22.34
C ASN A 157 0.51 -13.37 -23.78
N ALA A 158 -0.70 -12.98 -24.17
CA ALA A 158 -0.95 -12.35 -25.46
C ALA A 158 -0.29 -10.95 -25.57
N ALA A 159 -0.32 -10.17 -24.49
CA ALA A 159 0.36 -8.88 -24.41
C ALA A 159 1.89 -9.03 -24.52
N LEU A 160 2.47 -9.98 -23.78
CA LEU A 160 3.89 -10.32 -23.83
C LEU A 160 4.31 -10.77 -25.25
N ALA A 161 3.53 -11.65 -25.89
CA ALA A 161 3.80 -12.09 -27.26
C ALA A 161 3.74 -10.92 -28.25
N THR A 162 2.80 -10.00 -28.07
CA THR A 162 2.69 -8.78 -28.89
C THR A 162 3.91 -7.87 -28.70
N ALA A 163 4.46 -7.79 -27.48
CA ALA A 163 5.69 -7.09 -27.17
C ALA A 163 6.97 -7.80 -27.64
N GLY A 164 6.85 -9.02 -28.19
CA GLY A 164 7.95 -9.78 -28.79
C GLY A 164 8.52 -10.91 -27.92
N ALA A 165 7.88 -11.27 -26.81
CA ALA A 165 8.25 -12.47 -26.06
C ALA A 165 8.00 -13.74 -26.89
N VAL A 166 8.91 -14.70 -26.78
CA VAL A 166 8.80 -16.01 -27.45
C VAL A 166 8.30 -17.02 -26.43
N ASP A 167 7.17 -17.68 -26.74
CA ASP A 167 6.51 -18.67 -25.87
C ASP A 167 6.34 -18.17 -24.41
N PRO A 168 5.68 -17.02 -24.19
CA PRO A 168 5.53 -16.47 -22.84
C PRO A 168 4.74 -17.43 -21.93
N ASP A 169 5.20 -17.53 -20.70
CA ASP A 169 4.59 -18.25 -19.58
C ASP A 169 4.62 -17.32 -18.38
N ALA A 170 3.68 -16.36 -18.37
CA ALA A 170 3.71 -15.27 -17.42
C ALA A 170 3.60 -15.77 -15.98
N PHE A 171 4.33 -15.11 -15.09
CA PHE A 171 4.30 -15.41 -13.66
C PHE A 171 4.23 -14.12 -12.86
N ILE A 172 3.00 -13.76 -12.45
CA ILE A 172 2.71 -12.55 -11.68
C ILE A 172 2.36 -12.93 -10.24
N ILE A 173 3.16 -12.45 -9.29
CA ILE A 173 2.93 -12.60 -7.84
C ILE A 173 2.70 -11.27 -7.12
N SER A 174 2.96 -10.16 -7.81
CA SER A 174 2.80 -8.81 -7.28
C SER A 174 1.71 -8.10 -8.06
N PHE A 175 0.86 -7.36 -7.34
CA PHE A 175 -0.29 -6.68 -7.92
C PHE A 175 -0.52 -5.36 -7.20
N GLY A 176 -0.80 -4.30 -7.94
CA GLY A 176 -1.04 -2.95 -7.42
C GLY A 176 -1.96 -2.18 -8.38
N SER A 177 -2.44 -1.02 -7.97
CA SER A 177 -3.40 -0.24 -8.77
C SER A 177 -3.09 1.25 -8.73
N VAL A 178 -3.06 1.91 -9.89
CA VAL A 178 -2.88 3.37 -9.99
C VAL A 178 -3.98 3.93 -10.87
N GLY A 179 -4.67 4.95 -10.38
CA GLY A 179 -5.91 5.43 -10.98
C GLY A 179 -6.91 4.29 -11.20
N ASP A 180 -7.32 4.11 -12.45
CA ASP A 180 -8.24 3.06 -12.89
C ASP A 180 -7.52 1.83 -13.48
N SER A 181 -6.19 1.75 -13.40
CA SER A 181 -5.41 0.65 -13.97
C SER A 181 -4.86 -0.28 -12.88
N LEU A 182 -4.78 -1.57 -13.21
CA LEU A 182 -4.06 -2.56 -12.41
C LEU A 182 -2.66 -2.78 -13.00
N TYR A 183 -1.71 -3.10 -12.14
CA TYR A 183 -0.33 -3.36 -12.52
C TYR A 183 0.19 -4.63 -11.84
N GLY A 184 0.93 -5.44 -12.60
CA GLY A 184 1.64 -6.60 -12.08
C GLY A 184 3.00 -6.74 -12.73
N ILE A 185 3.95 -7.40 -12.05
CA ILE A 185 5.26 -7.70 -12.63
C ILE A 185 5.28 -9.15 -13.08
N ASP A 186 5.51 -9.36 -14.37
CA ASP A 186 5.82 -10.68 -14.90
C ASP A 186 7.28 -11.01 -14.62
N LEU A 187 7.50 -12.05 -13.81
CA LEU A 187 8.82 -12.55 -13.44
C LEU A 187 9.49 -13.38 -14.54
N GLY A 188 8.73 -13.84 -15.55
CA GLY A 188 9.28 -14.60 -16.68
C GLY A 188 10.08 -13.71 -17.62
N THR A 189 9.58 -12.50 -17.89
CA THR A 189 10.22 -11.53 -18.77
C THR A 189 10.75 -10.28 -18.07
N ASN A 190 10.52 -10.14 -16.77
CA ASN A 190 10.85 -8.95 -15.96
C ASN A 190 10.24 -7.67 -16.56
N SER A 191 8.94 -7.74 -16.84
CA SER A 191 8.17 -6.66 -17.45
C SER A 191 7.05 -6.20 -16.52
N LEU A 192 6.81 -4.89 -16.48
CA LEU A 192 5.62 -4.33 -15.85
C LEU A 192 4.45 -4.47 -16.82
N ILE A 193 3.35 -5.03 -16.33
CA ILE A 193 2.14 -5.29 -17.10
C ILE A 193 1.03 -4.39 -16.56
N GLU A 194 0.43 -3.60 -17.43
CA GLU A 194 -0.81 -2.86 -17.14
C GLU A 194 -2.00 -3.73 -17.56
N ILE A 195 -3.05 -3.76 -16.73
CA ILE A 195 -4.28 -4.50 -16.97
C ILE A 195 -5.47 -3.57 -16.71
N GLU A 196 -6.34 -3.45 -17.71
CA GLU A 196 -7.59 -2.70 -17.61
C GLU A 196 -8.61 -3.50 -16.77
N PRO A 197 -9.01 -3.04 -15.57
CA PRO A 197 -9.87 -3.80 -14.66
C PRO A 197 -11.30 -4.01 -15.17
N ALA A 198 -11.78 -3.23 -16.15
CA ALA A 198 -13.11 -3.40 -16.71
C ALA A 198 -13.16 -4.53 -17.75
N THR A 199 -12.09 -4.71 -18.53
CA THR A 199 -12.06 -5.65 -19.68
C THR A 199 -11.11 -6.81 -19.49
N GLY A 200 -10.12 -6.70 -18.60
CA GLY A 200 -9.01 -7.63 -18.44
C GLY A 200 -8.00 -7.55 -19.58
N ASP A 201 -8.07 -6.52 -20.43
CA ASP A 201 -7.08 -6.30 -21.48
C ASP A 201 -5.74 -5.95 -20.85
N ALA A 202 -4.67 -6.60 -21.29
CA ALA A 202 -3.32 -6.41 -20.78
C ALA A 202 -2.40 -5.76 -21.82
N SER A 203 -1.42 -5.00 -21.35
CA SER A 203 -0.34 -4.47 -22.18
C SER A 203 0.97 -4.39 -21.40
N VAL A 204 2.10 -4.48 -22.10
CA VAL A 204 3.42 -4.26 -21.48
C VAL A 204 3.66 -2.76 -21.37
N VAL A 205 4.04 -2.31 -20.18
CA VAL A 205 4.47 -0.93 -19.94
C VAL A 205 5.91 -0.77 -20.40
N GLY A 206 6.15 0.16 -21.32
CA GLY A 206 7.47 0.42 -21.88
C GLY A 206 8.00 -0.71 -22.77
N VAL A 207 9.24 -1.15 -22.49
CA VAL A 207 9.90 -2.22 -23.26
C VAL A 207 9.91 -3.53 -22.47
N LEU A 208 9.91 -4.66 -23.18
CA LEU A 208 10.07 -5.98 -22.55
C LEU A 208 11.36 -6.02 -21.72
N GLY A 209 11.28 -6.48 -20.47
CA GLY A 209 12.42 -6.52 -19.55
C GLY A 209 12.78 -5.18 -18.90
N ALA A 210 11.93 -4.15 -19.00
CA ALA A 210 12.21 -2.83 -18.41
C ALA A 210 12.47 -2.89 -16.89
N VAL A 211 11.85 -3.83 -16.17
CA VAL A 211 12.04 -3.97 -14.71
C VAL A 211 13.47 -4.43 -14.37
N ASP A 212 14.11 -5.19 -15.25
CA ASP A 212 15.52 -5.56 -15.12
C ASP A 212 16.48 -4.42 -15.53
N GLY A 213 15.99 -3.33 -16.10
CA GLY A 213 16.84 -2.24 -16.60
C GLY A 213 17.60 -1.48 -15.50
N VAL A 214 17.10 -1.50 -14.27
CA VAL A 214 17.63 -0.77 -13.12
C VAL A 214 17.93 -1.74 -11.97
N GLY A 215 19.16 -1.75 -11.44
CA GLY A 215 19.52 -2.62 -10.30
C GLY A 215 19.67 -4.12 -10.59
N ALA A 216 19.56 -4.54 -11.86
CA ALA A 216 19.54 -5.91 -12.46
C ALA A 216 20.42 -7.03 -11.89
N GLY A 217 21.40 -6.74 -11.03
CA GLY A 217 22.30 -7.74 -10.44
C GLY A 217 22.16 -7.92 -8.94
N ILE A 218 21.43 -7.00 -8.26
CA ILE A 218 21.30 -6.96 -6.81
C ILE A 218 19.84 -7.07 -6.38
N PHE A 219 18.85 -7.13 -7.26
CA PHE A 219 17.45 -7.38 -6.88
C PHE A 219 16.79 -8.35 -7.85
N SER A 220 15.98 -9.26 -7.30
CA SER A 220 15.31 -10.29 -8.12
C SER A 220 13.97 -10.76 -7.57
N GLY A 221 13.53 -10.26 -6.41
CA GLY A 221 12.26 -10.65 -5.80
C GLY A 221 11.25 -9.50 -5.79
N TYR A 222 10.33 -9.48 -6.76
CA TYR A 222 9.26 -8.49 -6.85
C TYR A 222 7.98 -9.02 -6.21
N ALA A 223 7.96 -9.10 -4.88
CA ALA A 223 6.98 -9.89 -4.13
C ALA A 223 5.63 -9.19 -3.92
N GLY A 224 5.56 -7.87 -4.09
CA GLY A 224 4.37 -7.08 -3.81
C GLY A 224 4.43 -5.71 -4.48
N LEU A 225 3.26 -5.18 -4.80
CA LEU A 225 3.04 -3.87 -5.39
C LEU A 225 1.90 -3.19 -4.63
N THR A 226 1.80 -1.87 -4.69
CA THR A 226 0.61 -1.15 -4.24
C THR A 226 0.54 0.23 -4.88
N GLY A 227 -0.68 0.69 -5.14
CA GLY A 227 -0.93 2.10 -5.44
C GLY A 227 -0.77 2.97 -4.22
N VAL A 228 -0.42 4.24 -4.41
CA VAL A 228 -0.20 5.18 -3.33
C VAL A 228 -0.83 6.52 -3.69
N ASP A 229 -1.68 7.00 -2.78
CA ASP A 229 -2.28 8.34 -2.77
C ASP A 229 -1.32 9.32 -2.09
N GLU A 230 -0.49 10.02 -2.88
CA GLU A 230 0.59 10.86 -2.32
C GLU A 230 0.12 12.25 -1.87
N ASP A 231 -1.02 12.73 -2.39
CA ASP A 231 -1.58 14.04 -2.05
C ASP A 231 -2.88 13.98 -1.24
N SER A 232 -3.31 12.76 -0.89
CA SER A 232 -4.49 12.44 -0.08
C SER A 232 -5.81 12.84 -0.74
N ASP A 233 -5.90 12.85 -2.07
CA ASP A 233 -7.12 13.20 -2.82
C ASP A 233 -8.07 12.02 -3.06
N GLY A 234 -7.68 10.82 -2.62
CA GLY A 234 -8.42 9.57 -2.74
C GLY A 234 -8.17 8.82 -4.05
N VAL A 235 -7.24 9.27 -4.88
CA VAL A 235 -6.74 8.56 -6.06
C VAL A 235 -5.37 7.95 -5.73
N HIS A 236 -4.96 6.89 -6.43
CA HIS A 236 -3.58 6.43 -6.38
C HIS A 236 -2.85 7.02 -7.58
N GLU A 237 -1.77 7.79 -7.38
CA GLU A 237 -1.00 8.43 -8.46
C GLU A 237 0.31 7.70 -8.75
N SER A 238 0.78 6.91 -7.77
CA SER A 238 2.10 6.31 -7.78
C SER A 238 2.05 4.82 -7.48
N LEU A 239 2.89 4.06 -8.19
CA LEU A 239 3.05 2.63 -7.97
C LEU A 239 4.34 2.37 -7.18
N PHE A 240 4.20 1.74 -6.02
CA PHE A 240 5.33 1.28 -5.22
C PHE A 240 5.39 -0.24 -5.23
N GLY A 241 6.58 -0.80 -5.03
CA GLY A 241 6.78 -2.24 -4.93
C GLY A 241 7.92 -2.62 -4.01
N VAL A 242 7.94 -3.89 -3.64
CA VAL A 242 9.04 -4.48 -2.86
C VAL A 242 10.03 -5.16 -3.79
N VAL A 243 11.32 -4.90 -3.56
CA VAL A 243 12.44 -5.52 -4.30
C VAL A 243 13.36 -6.24 -3.31
N ASN A 244 13.42 -7.56 -3.38
CA ASN A 244 14.17 -8.38 -2.41
C ASN A 244 15.43 -9.00 -3.03
N PHE A 245 16.47 -9.20 -2.21
CA PHE A 245 17.69 -9.91 -2.61
C PHE A 245 18.62 -10.38 -1.48
N ILE A 246 19.70 -11.03 -1.89
CA ILE A 246 20.84 -11.45 -1.09
C ILE A 246 22.07 -10.63 -1.51
N ASN A 247 22.56 -9.71 -0.67
CA ASN A 247 23.68 -8.83 -0.99
C ASN A 247 24.87 -9.59 -1.65
N PRO A 248 25.18 -9.38 -2.95
CA PRO A 248 26.18 -10.18 -3.66
C PRO A 248 27.62 -9.78 -3.32
N GLY A 249 27.82 -8.61 -2.70
CA GLY A 249 29.12 -8.11 -2.24
C GLY A 249 29.30 -8.19 -0.72
N GLY A 250 28.30 -8.71 0.01
CA GLY A 250 28.35 -8.86 1.46
C GLY A 250 29.26 -10.02 1.91
N PRO A 251 29.63 -10.08 3.21
CA PRO A 251 30.28 -11.26 3.77
C PRO A 251 29.48 -12.54 3.46
N VAL A 252 30.17 -13.68 3.33
CA VAL A 252 29.52 -15.00 3.15
C VAL A 252 28.56 -15.25 4.33
N GLY A 253 27.27 -15.48 4.03
CA GLY A 253 26.16 -15.41 5.01
C GLY A 253 25.29 -14.15 4.83
N SER A 254 25.13 -13.73 3.58
CA SER A 254 24.83 -12.37 3.13
C SER A 254 23.51 -11.79 3.65
N VAL A 255 23.61 -10.57 4.18
CA VAL A 255 22.51 -9.70 4.57
C VAL A 255 21.42 -9.75 3.50
N ARG A 256 20.23 -10.19 3.90
CA ARG A 256 19.05 -10.10 3.06
C ARG A 256 18.59 -8.66 3.02
N LEU A 257 18.32 -8.15 1.83
CA LEU A 257 17.93 -6.77 1.61
C LEU A 257 16.50 -6.75 1.12
N GLY A 258 15.65 -6.06 1.87
CA GLY A 258 14.31 -5.69 1.47
C GLY A 258 14.34 -4.24 1.02
N GLY A 259 14.10 -3.98 -0.26
CA GLY A 259 14.03 -2.64 -0.81
C GLY A 259 12.60 -2.22 -1.11
N ILE A 260 12.38 -0.91 -1.10
CA ILE A 260 11.16 -0.28 -1.58
C ILE A 260 11.51 0.46 -2.86
N ALA A 261 10.75 0.20 -3.91
CA ALA A 261 10.93 0.77 -5.23
C ALA A 261 9.69 1.58 -5.63
N ARG A 262 9.90 2.62 -6.42
CA ARG A 262 8.86 3.40 -7.09
C ARG A 262 8.96 3.16 -8.59
N PHE A 263 7.87 2.76 -9.22
CA PHE A 263 7.84 2.41 -10.65
C PHE A 263 7.45 3.61 -11.50
N ASP A 264 8.11 3.76 -12.65
CA ASP A 264 7.73 4.70 -13.71
C ASP A 264 6.73 4.00 -14.65
N LEU A 265 5.49 4.46 -14.61
CA LEU A 265 4.40 3.89 -15.42
C LEU A 265 4.47 4.28 -16.90
N SER A 266 5.42 5.14 -17.31
CA SER A 266 5.60 5.52 -18.70
C SER A 266 6.54 4.57 -19.46
N ASP A 267 7.48 3.94 -18.77
CA ASP A 267 8.48 3.07 -19.39
C ASP A 267 8.75 1.73 -18.66
N GLY A 268 8.11 1.50 -17.51
CA GLY A 268 8.21 0.26 -16.75
C GLY A 268 9.50 0.13 -15.93
N SER A 269 10.35 1.16 -15.91
CA SER A 269 11.52 1.24 -15.05
C SER A 269 11.12 1.56 -13.59
N TRP A 270 12.09 1.59 -12.69
CA TRP A 270 11.86 1.93 -11.29
C TRP A 270 13.10 2.54 -10.64
N ASP A 271 12.87 3.32 -9.58
CA ASP A 271 13.89 3.90 -8.72
C ASP A 271 13.80 3.32 -7.31
N LEU A 272 14.96 3.11 -6.69
CA LEU A 272 15.04 2.66 -5.30
C LEU A 272 14.71 3.82 -4.36
N VAL A 273 13.73 3.62 -3.49
CA VAL A 273 13.32 4.57 -2.45
C VAL A 273 14.15 4.34 -1.18
N GLY A 274 14.26 3.10 -0.72
CA GLY A 274 14.99 2.75 0.50
C GLY A 274 15.36 1.27 0.62
N LEU A 275 16.25 0.96 1.55
CA LEU A 275 16.75 -0.39 1.83
C LEU A 275 16.64 -0.73 3.32
N ASN A 276 16.28 -1.99 3.58
CA ASN A 276 16.09 -2.52 4.91
C ASN A 276 16.95 -3.77 5.10
N ASP A 277 18.01 -3.62 5.89
CA ASP A 277 18.95 -4.69 6.21
C ASP A 277 18.28 -5.79 7.03
N ASN A 278 18.54 -7.03 6.63
CA ASN A 278 17.97 -8.25 7.21
C ASN A 278 16.44 -8.33 7.13
N VAL A 279 15.81 -7.60 6.20
CA VAL A 279 14.37 -7.72 5.96
C VAL A 279 14.13 -8.40 4.61
N ILE A 280 13.09 -9.22 4.54
CA ILE A 280 12.44 -9.60 3.29
C ILE A 280 10.98 -9.21 3.39
N PHE A 281 10.47 -8.54 2.37
CA PHE A 281 9.05 -8.26 2.24
C PHE A 281 8.36 -9.28 1.33
N PHE A 282 7.07 -9.49 1.57
CA PHE A 282 6.20 -10.33 0.75
C PHE A 282 5.10 -9.45 0.14
N GLY A 283 4.04 -9.15 0.90
CA GLY A 283 2.97 -8.29 0.43
C GLY A 283 3.27 -6.82 0.70
N LEU A 284 2.66 -5.93 -0.09
CA LEU A 284 2.71 -4.49 0.08
C LEU A 284 1.29 -3.93 -0.08
N ALA A 285 0.93 -2.94 0.72
CA ALA A 285 -0.34 -2.23 0.63
C ALA A 285 -0.14 -0.78 1.10
N SER A 286 -0.88 0.17 0.56
CA SER A 286 -1.01 1.50 1.14
C SER A 286 -2.34 1.62 1.87
N ALA A 287 -2.36 2.37 2.97
CA ALA A 287 -3.60 2.94 3.45
C ALA A 287 -3.58 4.43 3.08
N PRO A 288 -4.51 4.91 2.22
CA PRO A 288 -4.66 6.33 1.98
C PRO A 288 -4.85 7.06 3.30
N VAL A 289 -4.16 8.19 3.48
CA VAL A 289 -4.35 9.02 4.66
C VAL A 289 -5.74 9.66 4.54
N PRO A 290 -6.62 9.54 5.55
CA PRO A 290 -7.93 10.17 5.47
C PRO A 290 -7.81 11.67 5.23
N GLU A 291 -8.49 12.13 4.18
CA GLU A 291 -8.64 13.54 3.81
C GLU A 291 -8.70 14.48 5.04
N PRO A 292 -7.79 15.49 5.16
CA PRO A 292 -7.70 16.37 6.32
C PRO A 292 -9.03 17.05 6.69
N THR A 293 -9.90 17.22 5.69
CA THR A 293 -11.23 17.82 5.87
C THR A 293 -12.15 17.01 6.79
N SER A 294 -11.94 15.69 6.92
CA SER A 294 -12.69 14.81 7.81
C SER A 294 -12.39 15.10 9.30
N CYS A 295 -11.17 15.49 9.63
CA CYS A 295 -10.76 15.85 11.00
C CYS A 295 -11.24 17.25 11.40
N LEU A 296 -11.24 18.22 10.47
CA LEU A 296 -11.65 19.60 10.75
C LEU A 296 -13.16 19.73 11.04
N ILE A 297 -14.01 18.92 10.39
CA ILE A 297 -15.45 18.91 10.66
C ILE A 297 -15.75 18.25 12.02
N ALA A 298 -15.07 17.15 12.36
CA ALA A 298 -15.21 16.50 13.66
C ALA A 298 -14.78 17.40 14.84
N ALA A 299 -13.68 18.16 14.67
CA ALA A 299 -13.21 19.11 15.68
C ALA A 299 -14.13 20.35 15.82
N CYS A 300 -14.73 20.83 14.72
CA CYS A 300 -15.66 21.97 14.75
C CYS A 300 -17.04 21.61 15.33
N LEU A 301 -17.50 20.37 15.16
CA LEU A 301 -18.78 19.90 15.71
C LEU A 301 -18.69 19.42 17.17
N ALA A 302 -17.50 19.11 17.67
CA ALA A 302 -17.29 18.68 19.06
C ALA A 302 -17.16 19.84 20.08
N SER A 303 -17.17 21.10 19.63
CA SER A 303 -17.19 22.28 20.52
C SER A 303 -18.60 22.87 20.66
N PRO A 304 -19.35 22.58 21.74
CA PRO A 304 -20.49 23.39 22.09
C PRO A 304 -19.96 24.70 22.70
N ILE A 305 -19.57 25.67 21.86
CA ILE A 305 -19.42 27.05 22.33
C ILE A 305 -20.83 27.55 22.64
N ALA A 306 -21.24 27.32 23.88
CA ALA A 306 -22.42 27.91 24.48
C ALA A 306 -22.23 29.43 24.52
N PHE A 307 -22.62 30.11 23.44
CA PHE A 307 -22.81 31.56 23.44
C PHE A 307 -24.05 31.87 24.30
N ARG A 308 -23.88 31.87 25.64
CA ARG A 308 -24.86 32.46 26.54
C ARG A 308 -24.93 33.95 26.25
N LEU A 309 -25.86 34.35 25.39
CA LEU A 309 -26.37 35.71 25.35
C LEU A 309 -26.87 36.04 26.76
N ARG A 310 -26.09 36.83 27.51
CA ARG A 310 -26.56 37.48 28.74
C ARG A 310 -27.78 38.31 28.36
N GLN A 311 -28.97 37.84 28.72
CA GLN A 311 -30.13 38.71 28.72
C GLN A 311 -29.91 39.84 29.73
N PRO A 312 -30.26 41.09 29.38
CA PRO A 312 -30.13 42.21 30.30
C PRO A 312 -31.08 42.00 31.49
N ARG A 313 -30.53 42.08 32.71
CA ARG A 313 -31.31 42.12 33.96
C ARG A 313 -32.27 43.31 33.90
N THR A 314 -33.57 43.05 33.83
CA THR A 314 -34.60 44.02 34.20
C THR A 314 -34.82 43.94 35.72
N THR A 315 -34.54 45.04 36.41
CA THR A 315 -34.91 45.24 37.82
C THR A 315 -36.41 45.51 37.94
N PRO A 316 -37.14 44.89 38.90
CA PRO A 316 -38.48 45.33 39.22
C PRO A 316 -38.41 46.51 40.21
N ASN A 317 -38.96 47.66 39.80
CA ASN A 317 -39.24 48.76 40.74
C ASN A 317 -40.49 48.41 41.54
N HIS A 318 -40.30 48.29 42.86
CA HIS A 318 -41.36 48.34 43.87
C HIS A 318 -42.13 49.66 43.76
N LYS A 319 -43.46 49.58 43.68
CA LYS A 319 -44.37 50.63 44.17
C LYS A 319 -45.01 50.09 45.44
N GLU A 320 -44.58 50.59 46.60
CA GLU A 320 -45.42 50.62 47.79
C GLU A 320 -45.89 52.07 47.96
N TRP A 321 -47.21 52.23 47.84
CA TRP A 321 -47.95 53.31 48.47
C TRP A 321 -48.52 52.73 49.77
N LEU A 322 -47.88 53.05 50.89
CA LEU A 322 -48.45 53.68 52.09
C LEU A 322 -47.34 53.90 53.12
#